data_AF-A0A9P6C955-F1
#
_entry.id   AF-A0A9P6C955-F1
#
_cell.length_a   1.000
_cell.length_b   1.000
_cell.length_c   1.000
_cell.angle_alpha   90.00
_cell.angle_beta   90.00
_cell.angle_gamma   90.00
#
_symmetry.space_group_name_H-M   'P 1'
#
loop_
_entity.id
_entity.type
_entity.pdbx_description
1 polymer ?
#
loop_
_entity_poly.entity_id
_entity_poly.type
_entity_poly.pdbx_seq_one_letter_code
_entity_poly.pdbx_strand_id
1 'polypeptide(L)'
;MELFLGQEIIDWCWVGHRSWVRIEPLIYQSIILPGSFHDDDAEQRFQLFSRTFNTGTKPKAFYMQYVKSIFSNAAWWENNSSSDFEVEFLSVCHASIENLECWSEPCDKLNAAIRTMHFPKLKTLCINIDLFPQGKHLFTYPVFQNVTHLDIGSHDAHQITDWSSLESLRCLTHMRIQAVSDMSSNQAMDEVIKVASQARRCFPPNLQYFVILINADLLWEAIIVKAPRRWGRFNAIRLGKFDRRILLGCFEGSGDFDVEEEDQEEINRYEELVAILPHPTEPKLEPWSAWEEVARIAGKREKNCNS
;
A
#
# COMPACT_ATOMS: atom_id res chain seq x y z
N MET A 1 -3.08 22.37 12.80
CA MET A 1 -2.27 21.75 13.88
C MET A 1 -3.02 20.51 14.29
N GLU A 2 -2.82 19.45 13.53
CA GLU A 2 -3.68 18.27 13.49
C GLU A 2 -3.05 17.13 14.27
N LEU A 3 -3.83 16.61 15.21
CA LEU A 3 -3.54 15.41 15.99
C LEU A 3 -3.99 14.19 15.18
N PHE A 4 -3.10 13.22 14.97
CA PHE A 4 -3.47 11.91 14.41
C PHE A 4 -3.05 10.79 15.36
N LEU A 5 -3.69 10.76 16.52
CA LEU A 5 -4.17 9.50 17.09
C LEU A 5 -5.53 9.24 16.40
N GLY A 6 -5.75 8.04 15.86
CA GLY A 6 -6.99 7.71 15.16
C GLY A 6 -8.22 8.20 15.92
N GLN A 7 -9.00 9.09 15.29
CA GLN A 7 -10.28 9.63 15.76
C GLN A 7 -10.33 9.94 17.27
N GLU A 8 -9.78 11.09 17.62
CA GLU A 8 -9.91 11.69 18.94
C GLU A 8 -11.33 12.23 19.19
N ILE A 9 -11.98 11.74 20.24
CA ILE A 9 -12.79 12.58 21.13
C ILE A 9 -12.39 12.18 22.54
N ILE A 10 -11.48 12.94 23.14
CA ILE A 10 -11.23 12.89 24.59
C ILE A 10 -12.12 13.95 25.22
N ASP A 11 -13.37 13.60 25.56
CA ASP A 11 -14.17 14.44 26.43
C ASP A 11 -13.89 14.07 27.88
N TRP A 12 -13.32 14.98 28.65
CA TRP A 12 -13.40 14.94 30.10
C TRP A 12 -14.65 15.74 30.52
N CYS A 13 -15.75 15.08 30.84
CA CYS A 13 -16.90 15.77 31.41
C CYS A 13 -16.72 15.95 32.93
N TRP A 14 -16.61 17.20 33.37
CA TRP A 14 -16.72 17.56 34.78
C TRP A 14 -18.18 17.46 35.22
N VAL A 15 -18.52 16.40 35.97
CA VAL A 15 -19.82 16.32 36.65
C VAL A 15 -19.60 16.80 38.08
N GLY A 16 -20.18 17.96 38.40
CA GLY A 16 -20.00 18.62 39.69
C GLY A 16 -20.15 17.68 40.90
N HIS A 17 -19.21 17.82 41.83
CA HIS A 17 -19.09 17.18 43.14
C HIS A 17 -18.96 15.63 43.20
N ARG A 18 -17.68 15.21 43.29
CA ARG A 18 -17.14 14.03 44.01
C ARG A 18 -17.09 12.64 43.34
N SER A 19 -16.91 12.55 42.03
CA SER A 19 -16.19 11.39 41.46
C SER A 19 -15.70 11.68 40.04
N TRP A 20 -14.47 11.26 39.73
CA TRP A 20 -14.05 11.06 38.35
C TRP A 20 -14.74 9.78 37.87
N VAL A 21 -15.70 9.88 36.96
CA VAL A 21 -16.29 8.71 36.31
C VAL A 21 -15.32 8.24 35.24
N ARG A 22 -14.89 6.98 35.31
CA ARG A 22 -14.08 6.34 34.27
C ARG A 22 -14.93 6.25 33.01
N ILE A 23 -14.65 7.11 32.04
CA ILE A 23 -15.30 7.05 30.73
C ILE A 23 -14.89 5.73 30.06
N GLU A 24 -15.88 5.12 29.42
CA GLU A 24 -15.85 3.82 28.74
C GLU A 24 -14.65 3.61 27.80
N PRO A 25 -14.29 2.34 27.50
CA PRO A 25 -12.97 2.02 27.01
C PRO A 25 -12.75 2.51 25.58
N LEU A 26 -11.78 3.42 25.39
CA LEU A 26 -11.27 3.82 24.07
C LEU A 26 -10.98 2.58 23.21
N ILE A 27 -11.80 2.37 22.19
CA ILE A 27 -11.70 1.30 21.20
C ILE A 27 -10.65 1.74 20.18
N TYR A 28 -9.46 1.16 20.25
CA TYR A 28 -8.46 1.36 19.21
C TYR A 28 -8.83 0.51 18.01
N GLN A 29 -9.42 1.10 16.97
CA GLN A 29 -9.66 0.39 15.70
C GLN A 29 -8.44 0.43 14.79
N SER A 30 -7.77 1.58 14.72
CA SER A 30 -6.59 1.80 13.88
C SER A 30 -5.42 2.24 14.76
N ILE A 31 -4.29 1.56 14.60
CA ILE A 31 -3.04 1.88 15.29
C ILE A 31 -2.01 2.26 14.24
N ILE A 32 -1.43 3.45 14.40
CA ILE A 32 -0.24 3.86 13.66
C ILE A 32 0.94 3.63 14.61
N LEU A 33 1.83 2.73 14.22
CA LEU A 33 3.13 2.51 14.83
C LEU A 33 4.09 3.46 14.11
N PRO A 34 4.40 4.62 14.71
CA PRO A 34 5.14 5.64 14.03
C PRO A 34 6.53 5.12 13.65
N GLY A 35 6.93 5.54 12.45
CA GLY A 35 8.27 5.40 11.94
C GLY A 35 9.27 6.37 12.54
N SER A 36 10.43 6.41 11.88
CA SER A 36 11.41 7.49 12.01
C SER A 36 10.79 8.82 11.55
N PHE A 37 10.01 9.44 12.41
CA PHE A 37 9.86 10.87 12.29
C PHE A 37 11.07 11.48 12.98
N HIS A 38 11.70 12.48 12.37
CA HIS A 38 12.62 13.39 13.07
C HIS A 38 11.87 14.25 14.12
N ASP A 39 10.77 13.71 14.64
CA ASP A 39 9.79 14.34 15.50
C ASP A 39 9.83 13.61 16.83
N ASP A 40 10.46 14.24 17.81
CA ASP A 40 10.56 13.74 19.18
C ASP A 40 9.18 13.40 19.78
N ASP A 41 8.10 14.03 19.29
CA ASP A 41 6.74 13.73 19.73
C ASP A 41 6.27 12.35 19.28
N ALA A 42 6.66 11.89 18.09
CA ALA A 42 6.26 10.58 17.57
C ALA A 42 6.90 9.44 18.36
N GLU A 43 8.19 9.56 18.68
CA GLU A 43 8.91 8.61 19.51
C GLU A 43 8.32 8.54 20.93
N GLN A 44 8.04 9.69 21.56
CA GLN A 44 7.39 9.72 22.87
C GLN A 44 6.02 9.06 22.87
N ARG A 45 5.22 9.27 21.81
CA ARG A 45 3.91 8.62 21.64
C ARG A 45 4.05 7.10 21.49
N PHE A 46 5.02 6.62 20.72
CA PHE A 46 5.31 5.19 20.61
C PHE A 46 5.71 4.58 21.96
N GLN A 47 6.64 5.21 22.67
CA GLN A 47 7.07 4.74 23.99
C GLN A 47 5.91 4.72 25.00
N LEU A 48 5.05 5.73 24.97
CA LEU A 48 3.85 5.78 25.81
C LEU A 48 2.87 4.67 25.46
N PHE A 49 2.64 4.43 24.16
CA PHE A 49 1.78 3.33 23.70
C PHE A 49 2.35 1.97 24.11
N SER A 50 3.65 1.74 23.89
CA SER A 50 4.34 0.51 24.27
C SER A 50 4.27 0.24 25.77
N ARG A 51 4.52 1.27 26.59
CA ARG A 51 4.33 1.20 28.04
C ARG A 51 2.88 0.87 28.39
N THR A 52 1.90 1.53 27.78
CA THR A 52 0.48 1.33 28.05
C THR A 52 0.00 -0.08 27.65
N PHE A 53 0.50 -0.62 26.55
CA PHE A 53 0.22 -1.99 26.12
C PHE A 53 0.74 -3.02 27.11
N ASN A 54 1.88 -2.74 27.75
CA ASN A 54 2.57 -3.67 28.64
C ASN A 54 2.18 -3.54 30.12
N THR A 55 1.92 -2.32 30.60
CA THR A 55 1.66 -2.06 32.03
C THR A 55 0.29 -1.42 32.29
N GLY A 56 -0.47 -1.13 31.23
CA GLY A 56 -1.80 -0.53 31.35
C GLY A 56 -2.85 -1.50 31.92
N THR A 57 -4.02 -0.95 32.24
CA THR A 57 -5.14 -1.72 32.83
C THR A 57 -5.97 -2.49 31.81
N LYS A 58 -5.71 -2.30 30.51
CA LYS A 58 -6.42 -3.01 29.43
C LYS A 58 -5.76 -4.37 29.18
N PRO A 59 -6.50 -5.50 29.27
CA PRO A 59 -5.94 -6.81 28.99
C PRO A 59 -5.61 -6.96 27.50
N LYS A 60 -4.67 -7.84 27.14
CA LYS A 60 -4.28 -8.10 25.73
C LYS A 60 -5.48 -8.50 24.85
N ALA A 61 -6.45 -9.24 25.41
CA ALA A 61 -7.70 -9.60 24.74
C ALA A 61 -8.53 -8.38 24.28
N PHE A 62 -8.39 -7.23 24.95
CA PHE A 62 -9.01 -5.98 24.51
C PHE A 62 -8.47 -5.56 23.13
N TYR A 63 -7.14 -5.48 22.98
CA TYR A 63 -6.52 -5.10 21.72
C TYR A 63 -6.85 -6.10 20.61
N MET A 64 -6.78 -7.39 20.91
CA MET A 64 -7.20 -8.44 19.98
C MET A 64 -8.66 -8.26 19.51
N GLN A 65 -9.58 -7.87 20.38
CA GLN A 65 -10.98 -7.70 19.97
C GLN A 65 -11.19 -6.47 19.09
N TYR A 66 -10.51 -5.37 19.41
CA TYR A 66 -10.88 -4.05 18.92
C TYR A 66 -9.99 -3.52 17.79
N VAL A 67 -8.71 -3.88 17.74
CA VAL A 67 -7.79 -3.47 16.68
C VAL A 67 -8.18 -4.16 15.37
N LYS A 68 -8.27 -3.39 14.29
CA LYS A 68 -8.60 -3.81 12.92
C LYS A 68 -7.56 -3.38 11.91
N SER A 69 -6.88 -2.26 12.15
CA SER A 69 -5.91 -1.72 11.22
C SER A 69 -4.60 -1.43 11.95
N ILE A 70 -3.49 -1.85 11.36
CA ILE A 70 -2.15 -1.51 11.83
C ILE A 70 -1.37 -0.93 10.67
N PHE A 71 -0.78 0.23 10.92
CA PHE A 71 0.10 0.94 10.00
C PHE A 71 1.46 1.07 10.66
N SER A 72 2.49 0.45 10.09
CA SER A 72 3.87 0.57 10.56
C SER A 72 4.75 1.09 9.42
N ASN A 73 5.40 2.23 9.67
CA ASN A 73 6.27 2.88 8.70
C ASN A 73 7.71 2.91 9.21
N ALA A 74 8.35 1.77 9.31
CA ALA A 74 9.52 1.67 10.15
C ALA A 74 10.86 1.87 9.46
N ALA A 75 11.04 3.06 8.93
CA ALA A 75 12.19 3.29 8.09
C ALA A 75 13.55 3.21 8.83
N TRP A 76 13.67 3.22 10.18
CA TRP A 76 14.99 3.31 10.86
C TRP A 76 15.09 2.59 12.22
N TRP A 77 14.71 1.31 12.34
CA TRP A 77 14.92 0.55 13.59
C TRP A 77 16.26 -0.18 13.65
N GLU A 78 17.36 0.54 13.51
CA GLU A 78 18.70 -0.04 13.70
C GLU A 78 18.90 -0.57 15.16
N ASN A 79 18.07 -0.13 16.10
CA ASN A 79 18.08 -0.62 17.48
C ASN A 79 17.02 -1.71 17.71
N ASN A 80 17.48 -2.96 17.78
CA ASN A 80 16.72 -4.22 17.94
C ASN A 80 15.52 -4.21 18.92
N SER A 81 15.46 -3.32 19.91
CA SER A 81 14.45 -3.31 20.97
C SER A 81 13.02 -2.97 20.51
N SER A 82 12.86 -2.18 19.45
CA SER A 82 11.51 -1.77 19.00
C SER A 82 10.79 -2.89 18.24
N SER A 83 11.54 -3.74 17.53
CA SER A 83 10.98 -4.88 16.79
C SER A 83 10.31 -5.92 17.69
N ASP A 84 10.80 -6.10 18.93
CA ASP A 84 10.22 -7.08 19.87
C ASP A 84 8.81 -6.66 20.29
N PHE A 85 8.59 -5.36 20.51
CA PHE A 85 7.28 -4.84 20.87
C PHE A 85 6.25 -5.08 19.77
N GLU A 86 6.60 -4.82 18.51
CA GLU A 86 5.64 -4.97 17.42
C GLU A 86 5.34 -6.41 17.08
N VAL A 87 6.35 -7.28 17.15
CA VAL A 87 6.13 -8.73 17.00
C VAL A 87 5.19 -9.20 18.10
N GLU A 88 5.38 -8.75 19.34
CA GLU A 88 4.44 -9.03 20.43
C GLU A 88 3.04 -8.46 20.12
N PHE A 89 2.95 -7.21 19.69
CA PHE A 89 1.69 -6.53 19.41
C PHE A 89 0.91 -7.21 18.27
N LEU A 90 1.59 -7.55 17.18
CA LEU A 90 1.05 -8.31 16.05
C LEU A 90 0.61 -9.70 16.49
N SER A 91 1.40 -10.39 17.32
CA SER A 91 1.02 -11.71 17.85
C SER A 91 -0.26 -11.69 18.69
N VAL A 92 -0.60 -10.55 19.29
CA VAL A 92 -1.85 -10.37 20.03
C VAL A 92 -3.02 -10.04 19.10
N CYS A 93 -2.77 -9.27 18.03
CA CYS A 93 -3.84 -8.73 17.19
C CYS A 93 -4.07 -9.50 15.88
N HIS A 94 -3.20 -10.45 15.49
CA HIS A 94 -3.21 -11.08 14.15
C HIS A 94 -4.57 -11.68 13.74
N ALA A 95 -5.34 -12.20 14.70
CA ALA A 95 -6.63 -12.84 14.45
C ALA A 95 -7.76 -11.85 14.08
N SER A 96 -7.57 -10.56 14.34
CA SER A 96 -8.60 -9.52 14.19
C SER A 96 -8.27 -8.44 13.18
N ILE A 97 -7.01 -8.32 12.78
CA ILE A 97 -6.54 -7.35 11.80
C ILE A 97 -7.21 -7.62 10.44
N GLU A 98 -7.78 -6.56 9.88
CA GLU A 98 -8.38 -6.50 8.55
C GLU A 98 -7.50 -5.70 7.57
N ASN A 99 -6.72 -4.74 8.06
CA ASN A 99 -5.80 -3.93 7.26
C ASN A 99 -4.41 -3.92 7.89
N LEU A 100 -3.39 -4.30 7.13
CA LEU A 100 -2.00 -4.27 7.56
C LEU A 100 -1.17 -3.48 6.54
N GLU A 101 -0.49 -2.46 7.02
CA GLU A 101 0.46 -1.67 6.26
C GLU A 101 1.82 -1.71 6.93
N CYS A 102 2.84 -2.14 6.18
CA CYS A 102 4.20 -2.33 6.66
C CYS A 102 5.19 -1.86 5.59
N TRP A 103 5.57 -0.58 5.68
CA TRP A 103 6.54 0.08 4.78
C TRP A 103 7.96 0.09 5.34
N SER A 104 8.21 -0.71 6.38
CA SER A 104 9.49 -0.79 7.07
C SER A 104 10.64 -1.18 6.15
N GLU A 105 11.83 -0.69 6.48
CA GLU A 105 13.04 -1.38 6.05
C GLU A 105 13.05 -2.82 6.59
N PRO A 106 13.77 -3.74 5.95
CA PRO A 106 13.80 -5.13 6.38
C PRO A 106 14.29 -5.28 7.83
N CYS A 107 13.40 -5.70 8.74
CA CYS A 107 13.76 -6.12 10.09
C CYS A 107 13.57 -7.62 10.23
N ASP A 108 14.64 -8.39 10.43
CA ASP A 108 14.60 -9.86 10.41
C ASP A 108 13.49 -10.47 11.29
N LYS A 109 13.30 -9.93 12.50
CA LYS A 109 12.27 -10.43 13.44
C LYS A 109 10.86 -10.14 12.96
N LEU A 110 10.58 -8.89 12.59
CA LEU A 110 9.25 -8.49 12.09
C LEU A 110 8.94 -9.20 10.77
N ASN A 111 9.91 -9.28 9.86
CA ASN A 111 9.81 -9.99 8.59
C ASN A 111 9.46 -11.46 8.83
N ALA A 112 10.18 -12.13 9.74
CA ALA A 112 9.90 -13.51 10.10
C ALA A 112 8.49 -13.68 10.69
N ALA A 113 8.05 -12.76 11.55
CA ALA A 113 6.70 -12.76 12.10
C ALA A 113 5.65 -12.62 10.99
N ILE A 114 5.76 -11.64 10.11
CA ILE A 114 4.83 -11.42 8.99
C ILE A 114 4.80 -12.64 8.05
N ARG A 115 5.96 -13.23 7.74
CA ARG A 115 6.08 -14.42 6.88
C ARG A 115 5.45 -15.68 7.48
N THR A 116 5.27 -15.77 8.80
CA THR A 116 4.85 -17.01 9.48
C THR A 116 3.48 -16.90 10.14
N MET A 117 3.07 -15.70 10.55
CA MET A 117 1.77 -15.45 11.17
C MET A 117 0.64 -15.59 10.15
N HIS A 118 -0.43 -16.26 10.58
CA HIS A 118 -1.66 -16.34 9.80
C HIS A 118 -2.62 -15.23 10.22
N PHE A 119 -3.09 -14.44 9.26
CA PHE A 119 -4.05 -13.36 9.48
C PHE A 119 -5.41 -13.73 8.87
N PRO A 120 -6.31 -14.39 9.62
CA PRO A 120 -7.55 -14.96 9.08
C PRO A 120 -8.56 -13.92 8.58
N LYS A 121 -8.44 -12.65 9.01
CA LYS A 121 -9.35 -11.57 8.64
C LYS A 121 -8.73 -10.50 7.74
N LEU A 122 -7.46 -10.65 7.39
CA LEU A 122 -6.73 -9.65 6.62
C LEU A 122 -7.29 -9.55 5.20
N LYS A 123 -7.79 -8.37 4.84
CA LYS A 123 -8.36 -8.05 3.53
C LYS A 123 -7.46 -7.12 2.74
N THR A 124 -6.79 -6.19 3.41
CA THR A 124 -5.91 -5.20 2.80
C THR A 124 -4.51 -5.40 3.33
N LEU A 125 -3.56 -5.65 2.43
CA LEU A 125 -2.15 -5.76 2.77
C LEU A 125 -1.36 -4.77 1.92
N CYS A 126 -0.55 -3.98 2.61
CA CYS A 126 0.31 -2.98 2.02
C CYS A 126 1.71 -3.23 2.56
N ILE A 127 2.65 -3.61 1.69
CA ILE A 127 3.91 -4.20 2.15
C ILE A 127 5.08 -3.86 1.22
N ASN A 128 6.27 -3.71 1.80
CA ASN A 128 7.49 -3.74 1.01
C ASN A 128 7.84 -5.19 0.62
N ILE A 129 8.10 -5.46 -0.67
CA ILE A 129 8.46 -6.81 -1.12
C ILE A 129 9.79 -7.31 -0.56
N ASP A 130 10.68 -6.40 -0.17
CA ASP A 130 12.00 -6.71 0.39
C ASP A 130 11.87 -7.41 1.76
N LEU A 131 10.66 -7.38 2.34
CA LEU A 131 10.29 -8.16 3.51
C LEU A 131 10.19 -9.65 3.24
N PHE A 132 10.37 -10.14 2.01
CA PHE A 132 10.36 -11.56 1.65
C PHE A 132 11.66 -11.98 0.96
N PRO A 133 12.15 -13.21 1.20
CA PRO A 133 13.33 -13.68 0.48
C PRO A 133 12.99 -13.79 -1.01
N GLN A 134 13.91 -13.32 -1.86
CA GLN A 134 13.79 -13.50 -3.30
C GLN A 134 13.78 -15.00 -3.62
N GLY A 135 12.76 -15.45 -4.35
CA GLY A 135 12.66 -16.87 -4.67
C GLY A 135 11.32 -17.29 -5.22
N LYS A 136 11.22 -18.60 -5.44
CA LYS A 136 9.98 -19.23 -5.88
C LYS A 136 8.97 -19.21 -4.73
N HIS A 137 7.70 -19.05 -5.08
CA HIS A 137 6.57 -19.13 -4.13
C HIS A 137 6.35 -17.93 -3.19
N LEU A 138 6.76 -16.73 -3.62
CA LEU A 138 6.51 -15.49 -2.89
C LEU A 138 5.07 -15.35 -2.37
N PHE A 139 4.06 -15.61 -3.20
CA PHE A 139 2.66 -15.41 -2.81
C PHE A 139 2.05 -16.58 -2.00
N THR A 140 2.86 -17.54 -1.57
CA THR A 140 2.38 -18.67 -0.75
C THR A 140 2.46 -18.43 0.75
N TYR A 141 3.08 -17.32 1.19
CA TYR A 141 3.15 -17.01 2.62
C TYR A 141 1.74 -16.83 3.23
N PRO A 142 1.54 -17.20 4.52
CA PRO A 142 0.24 -17.15 5.18
C PRO A 142 -0.42 -15.77 5.21
N VAL A 143 0.36 -14.70 5.21
CA VAL A 143 -0.15 -13.31 5.21
C VAL A 143 -0.97 -12.98 3.96
N PHE A 144 -0.73 -13.62 2.82
CA PHE A 144 -1.42 -13.30 1.56
C PHE A 144 -2.77 -14.02 1.38
N GLN A 145 -3.07 -15.06 2.16
CA GLN A 145 -4.11 -16.04 1.83
C GLN A 145 -5.54 -15.47 1.75
N ASN A 146 -5.85 -14.46 2.57
CA ASN A 146 -7.19 -13.84 2.63
C ASN A 146 -7.24 -12.45 1.99
N VAL A 147 -6.12 -11.99 1.44
CA VAL A 147 -5.98 -10.62 0.94
C VAL A 147 -6.83 -10.43 -0.32
N THR A 148 -7.62 -9.36 -0.29
CA THR A 148 -8.46 -8.89 -1.41
C THR A 148 -7.83 -7.71 -2.13
N HIS A 149 -7.08 -6.87 -1.39
CA HIS A 149 -6.36 -5.70 -1.88
C HIS A 149 -4.90 -5.80 -1.45
N LEU A 150 -4.01 -5.95 -2.43
CA LEU A 150 -2.58 -6.07 -2.21
C LEU A 150 -1.87 -4.87 -2.82
N ASP A 151 -1.09 -4.17 -2.00
CA ASP A 151 -0.20 -3.12 -2.45
C ASP A 151 1.23 -3.51 -2.12
N ILE A 152 2.07 -3.53 -3.16
CA ILE A 152 3.46 -3.90 -3.08
C ILE A 152 4.28 -2.69 -3.50
N GLY A 153 4.89 -2.03 -2.53
CA GLY A 153 5.99 -1.14 -2.83
C GLY A 153 7.31 -1.90 -2.74
N SER A 154 8.32 -1.36 -3.39
CA SER A 154 9.72 -1.73 -3.24
C SER A 154 10.50 -0.71 -4.05
N HIS A 155 11.70 -0.37 -3.58
CA HIS A 155 12.67 0.33 -4.41
C HIS A 155 12.97 -0.47 -5.69
N ASP A 156 12.80 -1.78 -5.62
CA ASP A 156 13.14 -2.74 -6.64
C ASP A 156 12.01 -3.73 -6.97
N ALA A 157 10.74 -3.31 -7.11
CA ALA A 157 9.66 -4.28 -7.34
C ALA A 157 9.80 -5.06 -8.68
N HIS A 158 10.66 -4.58 -9.59
CA HIS A 158 11.16 -5.31 -10.75
C HIS A 158 11.95 -6.59 -10.42
N GLN A 159 12.36 -6.78 -9.17
CA GLN A 159 12.98 -7.98 -8.63
C GLN A 159 11.99 -9.12 -8.41
N ILE A 160 10.67 -8.88 -8.49
CA ILE A 160 9.70 -9.99 -8.52
C ILE A 160 9.87 -10.74 -9.83
N THR A 161 10.73 -11.76 -9.79
CA THR A 161 11.12 -12.57 -10.94
C THR A 161 10.21 -13.78 -11.14
N ASP A 162 9.50 -14.20 -10.09
CA ASP A 162 8.57 -15.33 -10.13
C ASP A 162 7.15 -14.93 -9.74
N TRP A 163 6.31 -14.83 -10.76
CA TRP A 163 4.88 -14.55 -10.62
C TRP A 163 4.02 -15.81 -10.51
N SER A 164 4.60 -17.01 -10.65
CA SER A 164 3.84 -18.26 -10.75
C SER A 164 2.90 -18.49 -9.57
N SER A 165 3.36 -18.15 -8.36
CA SER A 165 2.56 -18.31 -7.15
C SER A 165 1.41 -17.30 -7.00
N LEU A 166 1.32 -16.27 -7.85
CA LEU A 166 0.25 -15.27 -7.78
C LEU A 166 -1.13 -15.91 -7.97
N GLU A 167 -1.20 -17.01 -8.72
CA GLU A 167 -2.44 -17.77 -8.96
C GLU A 167 -3.03 -18.37 -7.68
N SER A 168 -2.22 -18.53 -6.63
CA SER A 168 -2.65 -19.05 -5.33
C SER A 168 -3.53 -18.06 -4.55
N LEU A 169 -3.49 -16.77 -4.90
CA LEU A 169 -4.22 -15.70 -4.20
C LEU A 169 -5.68 -15.64 -4.64
N ARG A 170 -6.47 -16.64 -4.27
CA ARG A 170 -7.86 -16.79 -4.73
C ARG A 170 -8.79 -15.67 -4.32
N CYS A 171 -8.52 -14.99 -3.21
CA CYS A 171 -9.33 -13.87 -2.73
C CYS A 171 -8.93 -12.52 -3.37
N LEU A 172 -7.80 -12.47 -4.07
CA LEU A 172 -7.25 -11.22 -4.58
C LEU A 172 -8.10 -10.67 -5.71
N THR A 173 -8.53 -9.42 -5.53
CA THR A 173 -9.34 -8.66 -6.49
C THR A 173 -8.60 -7.44 -7.02
N HIS A 174 -7.74 -6.84 -6.20
CA HIS A 174 -7.02 -5.61 -6.49
C HIS A 174 -5.56 -5.80 -6.13
N MET A 175 -4.67 -5.50 -7.07
CA MET A 175 -3.23 -5.53 -6.84
C MET A 175 -2.58 -4.26 -7.40
N ARG A 176 -1.69 -3.67 -6.61
CA ARG A 176 -0.89 -2.50 -6.97
C ARG A 176 0.57 -2.81 -6.75
N ILE A 177 1.42 -2.41 -7.70
CA ILE A 177 2.87 -2.59 -7.61
C ILE A 177 3.61 -1.32 -8.03
N GLN A 178 4.56 -0.88 -7.20
CA GLN A 178 5.48 0.21 -7.53
C GLN A 178 6.66 -0.32 -8.35
N ALA A 179 6.57 -0.28 -9.68
CA ALA A 179 7.57 -0.92 -10.51
C ALA A 179 8.79 -0.05 -10.83
N VAL A 180 8.62 1.28 -10.91
CA VAL A 180 9.65 2.15 -11.50
C VAL A 180 9.70 3.55 -10.87
N SER A 181 10.48 3.72 -9.79
CA SER A 181 10.78 5.05 -9.23
C SER A 181 12.04 5.67 -9.84
N ASP A 182 13.11 4.87 -10.06
CA ASP A 182 14.48 5.38 -10.28
C ASP A 182 15.13 4.96 -11.60
N MET A 183 14.36 4.54 -12.60
CA MET A 183 14.90 4.09 -13.89
C MET A 183 14.81 5.18 -14.98
N SER A 184 15.73 5.12 -15.94
CA SER A 184 15.58 5.86 -17.19
C SER A 184 14.31 5.41 -17.94
N SER A 185 13.76 6.30 -18.77
CA SER A 185 12.43 6.07 -19.36
C SER A 185 12.31 4.85 -20.24
N ASN A 186 13.36 4.53 -21.01
CA ASN A 186 13.35 3.31 -21.81
C ASN A 186 13.37 2.05 -20.93
N GLN A 187 14.19 2.03 -19.87
CA GLN A 187 14.26 0.90 -18.94
C GLN A 187 12.94 0.71 -18.19
N ALA A 188 12.35 1.81 -17.74
CA ALA A 188 11.05 1.82 -17.08
C ALA A 188 9.95 1.16 -17.94
N MET A 189 9.86 1.56 -19.22
CA MET A 189 8.85 1.04 -20.13
C MET A 189 9.06 -0.45 -20.41
N ASP A 190 10.31 -0.89 -20.62
CA ASP A 190 10.64 -2.30 -20.81
C ASP A 190 10.26 -3.12 -19.58
N GLU A 191 10.48 -2.58 -18.38
CA GLU A 191 10.12 -3.24 -17.13
C GLU A 191 8.61 -3.31 -16.93
N VAL A 192 7.86 -2.25 -17.22
CA VAL A 192 6.38 -2.27 -17.22
C VAL A 192 5.86 -3.37 -18.15
N ILE A 193 6.42 -3.47 -19.37
CA ILE A 193 6.03 -4.51 -20.33
C ILE A 193 6.36 -5.90 -19.78
N LYS A 194 7.53 -6.08 -19.16
CA LYS A 194 7.98 -7.33 -18.57
C LYS A 194 7.07 -7.76 -17.43
N VAL A 195 6.84 -6.89 -16.45
CA VAL A 195 5.94 -7.14 -15.30
C VAL A 195 4.53 -7.48 -15.79
N ALA A 196 3.95 -6.65 -16.67
CA ALA A 196 2.62 -6.91 -17.23
C ALA A 196 2.55 -8.27 -17.94
N SER A 197 3.57 -8.62 -18.72
CA SER A 197 3.61 -9.87 -19.48
C SER A 197 3.75 -11.11 -18.61
N GLN A 198 4.55 -11.02 -17.54
CA GLN A 198 4.79 -12.12 -16.61
C GLN A 198 3.59 -12.31 -15.68
N ALA A 199 3.15 -11.24 -15.01
CA ALA A 199 2.05 -11.31 -14.05
C ALA A 199 0.74 -11.78 -14.69
N ARG A 200 0.42 -11.31 -15.92
CA ARG A 200 -0.81 -11.68 -16.64
C ARG A 200 -1.02 -13.18 -16.78
N ARG A 201 0.07 -13.95 -16.95
CA ARG A 201 0.01 -15.41 -17.13
C ARG A 201 -0.37 -16.15 -15.85
N CYS A 202 -0.29 -15.47 -14.71
CA CYS A 202 -0.44 -16.04 -13.37
C CYS A 202 -1.51 -15.31 -12.55
N PHE A 203 -2.35 -14.47 -13.19
CA PHE A 203 -3.39 -13.74 -12.47
C PHE A 203 -4.41 -14.70 -11.84
N PRO A 204 -4.78 -14.48 -10.57
CA PRO A 204 -5.83 -15.26 -9.94
C PRO A 204 -7.17 -14.98 -10.63
N PRO A 205 -8.11 -15.93 -10.57
CA PRO A 205 -9.37 -15.86 -11.32
C PRO A 205 -10.24 -14.65 -10.95
N ASN A 206 -10.11 -14.18 -9.70
CA ASN A 206 -10.91 -13.07 -9.17
C ASN A 206 -10.25 -11.71 -9.33
N LEU A 207 -9.04 -11.64 -9.93
CA LEU A 207 -8.35 -10.37 -10.11
C LEU A 207 -9.13 -9.47 -11.08
N GLN A 208 -9.52 -8.30 -10.58
CA GLN A 208 -10.21 -7.26 -11.35
C GLN A 208 -9.20 -6.22 -11.85
N TYR A 209 -8.29 -5.78 -10.97
CA TYR A 209 -7.33 -4.73 -11.30
C TYR A 209 -5.90 -5.10 -10.87
N PHE A 210 -4.97 -4.85 -11.77
CA PHE A 210 -3.54 -4.94 -11.60
C PHE A 210 -2.92 -3.61 -12.03
N VAL A 211 -2.59 -2.77 -11.06
CA VAL A 211 -2.08 -1.42 -11.26
C VAL A 211 -0.56 -1.44 -11.18
N ILE A 212 0.10 -1.05 -12.27
CA ILE A 212 1.54 -0.82 -12.29
C ILE A 212 1.76 0.68 -12.11
N LEU A 213 2.35 1.05 -10.99
CA LEU A 213 2.71 2.43 -10.68
C LEU A 213 4.05 2.78 -11.31
N ILE A 214 4.07 3.92 -11.99
CA ILE A 214 5.26 4.52 -12.61
C ILE A 214 5.42 5.97 -12.13
N ASN A 215 6.64 6.51 -12.19
CA ASN A 215 6.87 7.94 -12.01
C ASN A 215 6.06 8.75 -13.05
N ALA A 216 5.48 9.89 -12.62
CA ALA A 216 4.78 10.82 -13.50
C ALA A 216 5.68 11.34 -14.63
N ASP A 217 6.99 11.49 -14.41
CA ASP A 217 7.92 11.97 -15.45
C ASP A 217 7.96 11.04 -16.67
N LEU A 218 7.89 9.73 -16.42
CA LEU A 218 7.81 8.69 -17.45
C LEU A 218 6.52 8.78 -18.27
N LEU A 219 5.46 9.21 -17.60
CA LEU A 219 4.17 9.49 -18.19
C LEU A 219 4.29 10.59 -19.24
N TRP A 220 4.90 11.70 -18.82
CA TRP A 220 5.04 12.90 -19.62
C TRP A 220 5.95 12.67 -20.81
N GLU A 221 7.08 12.00 -20.62
CA GLU A 221 7.96 11.63 -21.72
C GLU A 221 7.28 10.70 -22.73
N ALA A 222 6.42 9.78 -22.27
CA ALA A 222 5.68 8.90 -23.17
C ALA A 222 4.71 9.65 -24.09
N ILE A 223 4.19 10.80 -23.62
CA ILE A 223 3.24 11.67 -24.34
C ILE A 223 4.00 12.64 -25.25
N ILE A 224 4.85 13.48 -24.66
CA ILE A 224 5.49 14.63 -25.30
C ILE A 224 6.48 14.20 -26.38
N VAL A 225 7.29 13.16 -26.12
CA VAL A 225 8.35 12.75 -27.04
C VAL A 225 7.78 12.01 -28.27
N LYS A 226 6.45 11.76 -28.32
CA LYS A 226 5.74 11.07 -29.42
C LYS A 226 6.48 9.83 -29.88
N ALA A 227 7.06 9.09 -28.93
CA ALA A 227 8.24 8.34 -29.32
C ALA A 227 7.90 7.13 -30.20
N PRO A 228 8.90 6.63 -30.94
CA PRO A 228 8.68 5.86 -32.15
C PRO A 228 7.89 4.59 -31.90
N ARG A 229 7.38 4.00 -33.00
CA ARG A 229 6.74 2.67 -33.15
C ARG A 229 7.25 1.52 -32.23
N ARG A 230 8.44 1.64 -31.64
CA ARG A 230 9.04 0.72 -30.66
C ARG A 230 8.22 0.57 -29.37
N TRP A 231 7.33 1.50 -29.04
CA TRP A 231 6.53 1.47 -27.80
C TRP A 231 5.13 0.84 -27.94
N GLY A 232 4.87 0.08 -29.00
CA GLY A 232 3.55 -0.48 -29.29
C GLY A 232 2.95 -1.31 -28.13
N ARG A 233 3.77 -2.05 -27.37
CA ARG A 233 3.31 -2.84 -26.22
C ARG A 233 3.00 -1.99 -25.00
N PHE A 234 3.86 -1.03 -24.67
CA PHE A 234 3.59 -0.07 -23.59
C PHE A 234 2.29 0.70 -23.87
N ASN A 235 2.13 1.19 -25.10
CA ASN A 235 0.88 1.83 -25.54
C ASN A 235 -0.33 0.89 -25.47
N ALA A 236 -0.17 -0.40 -25.79
CA ALA A 236 -1.26 -1.36 -25.62
C ALA A 236 -1.66 -1.54 -24.16
N ILE A 237 -0.71 -1.54 -23.22
CA ILE A 237 -0.99 -1.59 -21.77
C ILE A 237 -1.69 -0.30 -21.33
N ARG A 238 -1.13 0.84 -21.71
CA ARG A 238 -1.70 2.17 -21.43
C ARG A 238 -3.14 2.30 -21.89
N LEU A 239 -3.44 1.85 -23.10
CA LEU A 239 -4.78 1.94 -23.69
C LEU A 239 -5.72 0.80 -23.24
N GLY A 240 -5.30 -0.09 -22.33
CA GLY A 240 -6.08 -1.25 -21.89
C GLY A 240 -6.26 -2.35 -22.94
N LYS A 241 -5.55 -2.27 -24.07
CA LYS A 241 -5.61 -3.25 -25.18
C LYS A 241 -4.77 -4.51 -24.92
N PHE A 242 -3.84 -4.47 -23.97
CA PHE A 242 -2.98 -5.61 -23.62
C PHE A 242 -3.69 -6.66 -22.75
N ASP A 243 -4.36 -6.19 -21.70
CA ASP A 243 -5.31 -6.92 -20.84
C ASP A 243 -6.11 -5.85 -20.09
N ARG A 244 -7.45 -5.97 -20.07
CA ARG A 244 -8.32 -4.97 -19.44
C ARG A 244 -8.12 -4.81 -17.93
N ARG A 245 -7.59 -5.83 -17.27
CA ARG A 245 -7.31 -5.81 -15.84
C ARG A 245 -6.04 -5.03 -15.53
N ILE A 246 -5.15 -4.83 -16.51
CA ILE A 246 -3.88 -4.15 -16.31
C ILE A 246 -4.07 -2.66 -16.55
N LEU A 247 -3.75 -1.89 -15.52
CA LEU A 247 -3.85 -0.45 -15.50
C LEU A 247 -2.48 0.15 -15.21
N LEU A 248 -2.22 1.32 -15.79
CA LEU A 248 -1.10 2.15 -15.38
C LEU A 248 -1.63 3.14 -14.36
N GLY A 249 -0.87 3.34 -13.29
CA GLY A 249 -1.05 4.44 -12.37
C GLY A 249 0.23 5.24 -12.26
N CYS A 250 0.14 6.48 -11.78
CA CYS A 250 1.29 7.28 -11.41
C CYS A 250 1.11 7.88 -10.04
N PHE A 251 2.22 8.24 -9.40
CA PHE A 251 2.20 9.12 -8.24
C PHE A 251 1.93 10.56 -8.70
N GLU A 252 1.28 11.38 -7.86
CA GLU A 252 1.35 12.82 -8.04
C GLU A 252 2.82 13.23 -8.03
N GLY A 253 3.35 13.62 -9.20
CA GLY A 253 4.69 14.16 -9.33
C GLY A 253 4.69 15.63 -8.95
N SER A 254 5.80 16.11 -8.39
CA SER A 254 6.05 17.54 -8.14
C SER A 254 6.41 18.33 -9.41
N GLY A 255 6.18 17.76 -10.59
CA GLY A 255 6.72 18.26 -11.84
C GLY A 255 5.91 19.44 -12.38
N ASP A 256 6.40 20.66 -12.15
CA ASP A 256 6.07 21.82 -12.97
C ASP A 256 6.72 21.62 -14.34
N PHE A 257 6.01 20.95 -15.25
CA PHE A 257 6.41 20.85 -16.65
C PHE A 257 5.84 22.05 -17.42
N ASP A 258 6.70 22.78 -18.13
CA ASP A 258 6.27 23.76 -19.13
C ASP A 258 5.70 22.99 -20.33
N VAL A 259 4.40 22.70 -20.27
CA VAL A 259 3.66 22.00 -21.31
C VAL A 259 3.25 22.99 -22.40
N GLU A 260 3.63 22.73 -23.66
CA GLU A 260 3.12 23.49 -24.80
C GLU A 260 1.60 23.26 -24.97
N GLU A 261 0.85 24.27 -25.38
CA GLU A 261 -0.62 24.21 -25.53
C GLU A 261 -1.11 23.02 -26.39
N GLU A 262 -0.31 22.62 -27.40
CA GLU A 262 -0.62 21.47 -28.27
C GLU A 262 -0.51 20.11 -27.55
N ASP A 263 0.34 20.01 -26.53
CA ASP A 263 0.52 18.78 -25.75
C ASP A 263 -0.52 18.68 -24.62
N GLN A 264 -1.14 19.79 -24.21
CA GLN A 264 -2.14 19.82 -23.13
C GLN A 264 -3.38 18.97 -23.44
N GLU A 265 -3.83 18.91 -24.70
CA GLU A 265 -4.98 18.06 -25.07
C GLU A 265 -4.63 16.57 -24.97
N GLU A 266 -3.41 16.19 -25.36
CA GLU A 266 -2.94 14.81 -25.28
C GLU A 266 -2.75 14.38 -23.81
N ILE A 267 -2.29 15.32 -22.98
CA ILE A 267 -2.17 15.18 -21.53
C ILE A 267 -3.53 15.00 -20.86
N ASN A 268 -4.52 15.84 -21.16
CA ASN A 268 -5.86 15.71 -20.59
C ASN A 268 -6.50 14.35 -20.96
N ARG A 269 -6.35 13.92 -22.22
CA ARG A 269 -6.79 12.57 -22.65
C ARG A 269 -6.05 11.45 -21.92
N TYR A 270 -4.81 11.71 -21.52
CA TYR A 270 -4.00 10.73 -20.82
C TYR A 270 -4.39 10.59 -19.35
N GLU A 271 -4.63 11.69 -18.64
CA GLU A 271 -5.14 11.69 -17.26
C GLU A 271 -6.50 10.99 -17.13
N GLU A 272 -7.28 10.98 -18.21
CA GLU A 272 -8.52 10.20 -18.26
C GLU A 272 -8.30 8.68 -18.30
N LEU A 273 -7.10 8.23 -18.66
CA LEU A 273 -6.74 6.82 -18.89
C LEU A 273 -5.81 6.26 -17.82
N VAL A 274 -5.22 7.06 -16.95
CA VAL A 274 -4.30 6.63 -15.89
C VAL A 274 -4.84 7.01 -14.53
N ALA A 275 -4.68 6.11 -13.56
CA ALA A 275 -5.06 6.40 -12.18
C ALA A 275 -3.95 7.24 -11.54
N ILE A 276 -4.22 8.52 -11.28
CA ILE A 276 -3.36 9.35 -10.44
C ILE A 276 -3.63 8.91 -9.00
N LEU A 277 -2.62 8.34 -8.35
CA LEU A 277 -2.76 7.73 -7.04
C LEU A 277 -1.80 8.40 -6.06
N PRO A 278 -2.24 8.73 -4.84
CA PRO A 278 -1.34 9.32 -3.86
C PRO A 278 -0.23 8.32 -3.49
N HIS A 279 0.94 8.86 -3.16
CA HIS A 279 2.14 8.08 -2.83
C HIS A 279 1.86 7.05 -1.72
N PRO A 280 2.50 5.85 -1.73
CA PRO A 280 2.15 4.77 -0.81
C PRO A 280 2.65 5.05 0.61
N THR A 281 3.66 5.91 0.76
CA THR A 281 4.28 6.25 2.06
C THR A 281 3.53 7.31 2.85
N GLU A 282 2.50 7.93 2.29
CA GLU A 282 1.63 8.85 3.02
C GLU A 282 0.59 8.04 3.79
N PRO A 283 0.58 8.08 5.14
CA PRO A 283 -0.40 7.33 5.92
C PRO A 283 -1.81 7.81 5.58
N LYS A 284 -2.59 6.97 4.90
CA LYS A 284 -3.98 7.28 4.53
C LYS A 284 -4.91 6.85 5.64
N LEU A 285 -5.87 7.72 5.95
CA LEU A 285 -7.02 7.35 6.78
C LEU A 285 -7.95 6.37 6.05
N GLU A 286 -7.94 6.39 4.70
CA GLU A 286 -8.92 5.69 3.86
C GLU A 286 -8.27 5.03 2.62
N PRO A 287 -7.67 3.83 2.75
CA PRO A 287 -7.04 3.11 1.63
C PRO A 287 -7.99 2.78 0.46
N TRP A 288 -9.30 2.88 0.64
CA TRP A 288 -10.31 2.61 -0.41
C TRP A 288 -10.42 3.71 -1.47
N SER A 289 -10.10 4.97 -1.13
CA SER A 289 -10.15 6.12 -2.05
C SER A 289 -9.32 5.90 -3.33
N ALA A 290 -8.15 5.28 -3.20
CA ALA A 290 -7.29 4.92 -4.33
C ALA A 290 -7.98 3.91 -5.28
N TRP A 291 -8.73 2.96 -4.74
CA TRP A 291 -9.38 1.91 -5.54
C TRP A 291 -10.66 2.38 -6.23
N GLU A 292 -11.36 3.35 -5.65
CA GLU A 292 -12.47 4.04 -6.32
C GLU A 292 -12.00 4.77 -7.58
N GLU A 293 -10.85 5.45 -7.48
CA GLU A 293 -10.22 6.12 -8.62
C GLU A 293 -9.78 5.12 -9.71
N VAL A 294 -9.18 4.00 -9.30
CA VAL A 294 -8.84 2.89 -10.21
C VAL A 294 -10.08 2.37 -10.94
N ALA A 295 -11.19 2.13 -10.22
CA ALA A 295 -12.45 1.66 -10.81
C ALA A 295 -13.06 2.71 -11.76
N ARG A 296 -12.97 4.00 -11.41
CA ARG A 296 -13.42 5.11 -12.27
C ARG A 296 -12.67 5.13 -13.60
N ILE A 297 -11.35 4.99 -13.57
CA ILE A 297 -10.50 4.95 -14.77
C ILE A 297 -10.79 3.70 -15.60
N ALA A 298 -10.93 2.54 -14.97
CA ALA A 298 -11.30 1.31 -15.66
C ALA A 298 -12.65 1.46 -16.41
N GLY A 299 -13.67 2.03 -15.76
CA GLY A 299 -14.97 2.30 -16.37
C GLY A 299 -14.91 3.29 -17.54
N LYS A 300 -14.00 4.29 -17.51
CA LYS A 300 -13.75 5.18 -18.66
C LYS A 300 -13.11 4.41 -19.83
N ARG A 301 -12.11 3.57 -19.57
CA ARG A 301 -11.45 2.75 -20.60
C ARG A 301 -12.44 1.81 -21.31
N GLU A 302 -13.32 1.16 -20.56
CA GLU A 302 -14.32 0.25 -21.15
C GLU A 302 -15.28 0.96 -22.11
N LYS A 303 -15.65 2.22 -21.84
CA LYS A 303 -16.49 3.02 -22.74
C LYS A 303 -15.75 3.34 -24.04
N ASN A 304 -14.48 3.74 -23.96
CA ASN A 304 -13.66 4.12 -25.11
C ASN A 304 -13.27 2.93 -26.01
N CYS A 305 -13.24 1.71 -25.47
CA CYS A 305 -12.98 0.51 -26.28
C CYS A 305 -14.20 0.03 -27.07
N ASN A 306 -15.42 0.45 -26.68
CA ASN A 306 -16.68 0.01 -27.29
C ASN A 306 -17.27 1.03 -28.28
N SER A 307 -16.66 2.21 -28.41
CA SER A 307 -16.97 3.27 -29.39
C SER A 307 -16.10 3.16 -30.62
#